data_AF-A0A1L0DG89-F1
#
_entry.id   AF-A0A1L0DG89-F1
#
_cell.length_a   1.000
_cell.length_b   1.000
_cell.length_c   1.000
_cell.angle_alpha   90.00
_cell.angle_beta   90.00
_cell.angle_gamma   90.00
#
_symmetry.space_group_name_H-M   'P 1'
#
loop_
_entity.id
_entity.type
_entity.pdbx_description
1 polymer ?
#
loop_
_entity_poly.entity_id
_entity_poly.type
_entity_poly.pdbx_seq_one_letter_code
_entity_poly.pdbx_strand_id
1 'polypeptide(L)'
;MPVTTSTIVGALACQKNSFLKSFQTLVISCNEYEPIMTSKDKQNKGKKKEEKVPTEKLYAVELEDTILFPEGGGQPSDTGSILLPNLKQVEVKQVLRKELTAVHVVPEAVEPGSLVTLNVDWDRRIDIMQQHTGQHLISAVFDGYDLETLSWSMGDMINYIELPKKIDDDLIEEVSKKVNNLILENLPITVTTPDEHGGEIDTKKIPDDYDMSKGIVRVVKIGDLDANPCCGTHLTYTGQIQAVSFLHQVNIRGGNSRLHFICGSRVCKQLANYHKLLKEILGNTLSCQIEEVVTKVADLNANYKKVQSRESGLLKQLANIRAVEVFTKFKNGEGSIATVYREDNGPEYLTLFQKELTTLINGDKDSGVNVSDKFTVVLINGDYKSGNGGMVKILGPQADEVLSELKKLITNMKGGGKGASFQGKVTKYEKGEVETVLRYLELLELE
;
A
#
# COMPACT_ATOMS: atom_id res chain seq x y z
N MET A 1 -42.07 38.88 -3.29
CA MET A 1 -40.61 38.93 -3.12
C MET A 1 -39.99 38.29 -4.35
N PRO A 2 -38.90 38.80 -4.91
CA PRO A 2 -38.22 38.13 -6.02
C PRO A 2 -37.89 36.70 -5.58
N VAL A 3 -38.15 35.72 -6.43
CA VAL A 3 -37.78 34.32 -6.17
C VAL A 3 -36.26 34.27 -6.25
N THR A 4 -35.59 34.23 -5.11
CA THR A 4 -34.14 34.08 -5.03
C THR A 4 -33.79 32.71 -5.59
N THR A 5 -32.97 32.67 -6.65
CA THR A 5 -32.57 31.43 -7.32
C THR A 5 -31.09 31.17 -7.04
N SER A 6 -30.73 29.90 -6.90
CA SER A 6 -29.36 29.48 -6.59
C SER A 6 -28.44 29.74 -7.78
N THR A 7 -27.23 30.23 -7.48
CA THR A 7 -26.16 30.37 -8.47
C THR A 7 -25.75 28.99 -8.99
N ILE A 8 -25.61 28.88 -10.31
CA ILE A 8 -25.28 27.60 -10.95
C ILE A 8 -23.79 27.27 -10.85
N VAL A 9 -23.48 25.96 -10.85
CA VAL A 9 -22.11 25.44 -10.97
C VAL A 9 -21.51 25.89 -12.30
N GLY A 10 -20.38 26.58 -12.21
CA GLY A 10 -19.73 27.31 -13.29
C GLY A 10 -19.68 28.83 -13.02
N ALA A 11 -20.54 29.34 -12.13
CA ALA A 11 -20.55 30.75 -11.73
C ALA A 11 -20.56 30.98 -10.21
N LEU A 12 -20.31 29.93 -9.41
CA LEU A 12 -20.27 30.05 -7.95
C LEU A 12 -19.19 31.04 -7.49
N ALA A 13 -19.38 31.65 -6.33
CA ALA A 13 -18.41 32.57 -5.73
C ALA A 13 -17.01 31.94 -5.62
N CYS A 14 -16.90 30.66 -5.24
CA CYS A 14 -15.61 29.94 -5.21
C CYS A 14 -14.96 29.75 -6.58
N GLN A 15 -15.74 29.75 -7.66
CA GLN A 15 -15.26 29.58 -9.04
C GLN A 15 -14.89 30.93 -9.67
N LYS A 16 -15.55 32.02 -9.26
CA LYS A 16 -15.17 33.40 -9.61
C LYS A 16 -13.91 33.86 -8.88
N ASN A 17 -13.81 33.54 -7.58
CA ASN A 17 -12.64 33.84 -6.75
C ASN A 17 -12.39 32.69 -5.77
N SER A 18 -11.41 31.85 -6.12
CA SER A 18 -11.03 30.65 -5.36
C SER A 18 -10.33 30.96 -4.02
N PHE A 19 -9.93 32.21 -3.80
CA PHE A 19 -9.24 32.67 -2.59
C PHE A 19 -10.18 33.27 -1.53
N LEU A 20 -11.49 33.31 -1.79
CA LEU A 20 -12.46 33.71 -0.77
C LEU A 20 -12.45 32.71 0.38
N LYS A 21 -12.17 33.22 1.59
CA LYS A 21 -12.16 32.43 2.83
C LYS A 21 -13.46 32.51 3.60
N SER A 22 -14.15 33.64 3.46
CA SER A 22 -15.42 33.93 4.09
C SER A 22 -16.37 34.63 3.11
N PHE A 23 -17.66 34.34 3.20
CA PHE A 23 -18.67 34.87 2.25
C PHE A 23 -20.06 34.87 2.86
N GLN A 24 -20.78 35.97 2.72
CA GLN A 24 -22.17 36.09 3.15
C GLN A 24 -23.13 35.68 2.04
N THR A 25 -24.13 34.87 2.36
CA THR A 25 -25.14 34.38 1.41
C THR A 25 -26.47 34.13 2.10
N LEU A 26 -27.55 34.12 1.33
CA LEU A 26 -28.88 33.73 1.81
C LEU A 26 -29.08 32.21 1.72
N VAL A 27 -29.81 31.67 2.70
CA VAL A 27 -30.31 30.30 2.69
C VAL A 27 -31.59 30.24 1.86
N ILE A 28 -31.59 29.45 0.79
CA ILE A 28 -32.76 29.29 -0.09
C ILE A 28 -33.69 28.21 0.45
N SER A 29 -33.14 27.04 0.78
CA SER A 29 -33.93 25.92 1.29
C SER A 29 -33.12 25.06 2.26
N CYS A 30 -33.83 24.37 3.16
CA CYS A 30 -33.26 23.40 4.08
C CYS A 30 -34.26 22.25 4.24
N ASN A 31 -33.90 21.06 3.76
CA ASN A 31 -34.75 19.86 3.80
C ASN A 31 -34.00 18.71 4.50
N GLU A 32 -34.71 17.69 4.96
CA GLU A 32 -34.06 16.45 5.42
C GLU A 32 -33.23 15.84 4.28
N TYR A 33 -31.99 15.45 4.56
CA TYR A 33 -31.08 14.95 3.54
C TYR A 33 -31.41 13.50 3.19
N GLU A 34 -31.79 13.27 1.93
CA GLU A 34 -31.83 11.96 1.32
C GLU A 34 -30.52 11.72 0.54
N PRO A 35 -29.88 10.54 0.66
CA PRO A 35 -28.62 10.26 -0.03
C PRO A 35 -28.72 10.48 -1.55
N ILE A 36 -27.85 11.35 -2.08
CA ILE A 36 -27.71 11.60 -3.52
C ILE A 36 -26.48 10.83 -4.02
N MET A 37 -26.58 10.20 -5.20
CA MET A 37 -25.43 9.51 -5.80
C MET A 37 -24.28 10.50 -6.10
N THR A 38 -23.09 10.24 -5.55
CA THR A 38 -21.90 11.06 -5.81
C THR A 38 -21.28 10.75 -7.18
N SER A 39 -20.40 11.63 -7.65
CA SER A 39 -19.63 11.41 -8.88
C SER A 39 -18.70 10.19 -8.77
N LYS A 40 -18.16 9.91 -7.57
CA LYS A 40 -17.39 8.70 -7.27
C LYS A 40 -18.24 7.42 -7.31
N ASP A 41 -19.52 7.50 -6.92
CA ASP A 41 -20.44 6.37 -6.99
C ASP A 41 -20.84 6.07 -8.43
N LYS A 42 -21.05 7.11 -9.25
CA LYS A 42 -21.32 6.96 -10.69
C LYS A 42 -20.16 6.30 -11.44
N GLN A 43 -18.91 6.62 -11.08
CA GLN A 43 -17.70 6.02 -11.69
C GLN A 43 -17.47 4.55 -11.28
N ASN A 44 -18.05 4.07 -10.18
CA ASN A 44 -17.84 2.73 -9.63
C ASN A 44 -19.04 1.77 -9.83
N LYS A 45 -19.89 1.98 -10.85
CA LYS A 45 -21.04 1.11 -11.16
C LYS A 45 -20.60 -0.37 -11.30
N GLY A 46 -20.66 -1.12 -10.19
CA GLY A 46 -20.23 -2.53 -10.13
C GLY A 46 -19.77 -3.03 -8.76
N LYS A 47 -19.41 -2.15 -7.80
CA LYS A 47 -19.09 -2.57 -6.42
C LYS A 47 -20.14 -2.05 -5.44
N LYS A 48 -20.99 -2.94 -4.92
CA LYS A 48 -21.85 -2.64 -3.76
C LYS A 48 -20.96 -2.21 -2.59
N LYS A 49 -20.96 -0.92 -2.25
CA LYS A 49 -20.57 -0.47 -0.92
C LYS A 49 -21.80 -0.64 -0.03
N GLU A 50 -21.62 -1.30 1.10
CA GLU A 50 -22.60 -1.24 2.19
C GLU A 50 -22.67 0.22 2.66
N GLU A 51 -23.76 0.90 2.32
CA GLU A 51 -24.04 2.24 2.81
C GLU A 51 -24.32 2.15 4.31
N LYS A 52 -23.43 2.74 5.12
CA LYS A 52 -23.76 3.07 6.50
C LYS A 52 -24.83 4.16 6.46
N VAL A 53 -26.08 3.78 6.69
CA VAL A 53 -27.16 4.73 6.97
C VAL A 53 -26.70 5.64 8.11
N PRO A 54 -26.67 6.98 7.94
CA PRO A 54 -26.33 7.89 9.01
C PRO A 54 -27.27 7.62 10.21
N THR A 55 -26.70 7.28 11.36
CA THR A 55 -27.46 7.13 12.62
C THR A 55 -28.01 8.46 13.15
N GLU A 56 -27.62 9.57 12.55
CA GLU A 56 -28.03 10.94 12.89
C GLU A 56 -28.76 11.58 11.71
N LYS A 57 -29.80 12.36 12.00
CA LYS A 57 -30.54 13.12 10.98
C LYS A 57 -29.62 14.19 10.38
N LEU A 58 -29.57 14.25 9.06
CA LEU A 58 -28.82 15.25 8.29
C LEU A 58 -29.78 16.12 7.49
N TYR A 59 -29.32 17.32 7.13
CA TYR A 59 -30.09 18.29 6.35
C TYR A 59 -29.34 18.71 5.09
N ALA A 60 -30.08 18.91 4.02
CA ALA A 60 -29.63 19.41 2.73
C ALA A 60 -29.96 20.91 2.65
N VAL A 61 -28.93 21.75 2.67
CA VAL A 61 -29.05 23.21 2.63
C VAL A 61 -28.62 23.74 1.27
N GLU A 62 -29.52 24.45 0.61
CA GLU A 62 -29.27 25.17 -0.64
C GLU A 62 -29.09 26.66 -0.35
N LEU A 63 -28.06 27.26 -0.92
CA LEU A 63 -27.67 28.65 -0.72
C LEU A 63 -27.77 29.42 -2.03
N GLU A 64 -28.02 30.73 -1.95
CA GLU A 64 -28.04 31.63 -3.10
C GLU A 64 -26.72 31.63 -3.88
N ASP A 65 -25.58 31.65 -3.19
CA ASP A 65 -24.27 31.42 -3.77
C ASP A 65 -23.38 30.73 -2.70
N THR A 66 -22.27 30.13 -3.11
CA THR A 66 -21.39 29.43 -2.18
C THR A 66 -19.92 29.57 -2.51
N ILE A 67 -19.13 29.73 -1.45
CA ILE A 67 -17.67 29.61 -1.52
C ILE A 67 -17.19 28.20 -1.19
N LEU A 68 -18.06 27.23 -0.93
CA LEU A 68 -17.68 25.83 -0.71
C LEU A 68 -17.91 25.08 -2.02
N PHE A 69 -16.83 24.63 -2.67
CA PHE A 69 -16.90 23.98 -3.96
C PHE A 69 -17.60 22.62 -3.83
N PRO A 70 -18.67 22.36 -4.62
CA PRO A 70 -19.22 21.02 -4.74
C PRO A 70 -18.22 20.12 -5.45
N GLU A 71 -18.23 18.82 -5.19
CA GLU A 71 -17.38 17.89 -5.95
C GLU A 71 -17.57 18.01 -7.49
N GLY A 72 -16.49 17.84 -8.26
CA GLY A 72 -16.56 17.91 -9.73
C GLY A 72 -15.19 17.90 -10.41
N GLY A 73 -15.12 17.38 -11.65
CA GLY A 73 -13.88 17.40 -12.45
C GLY A 73 -12.71 16.60 -11.87
N GLY A 74 -12.97 15.64 -10.99
CA GLY A 74 -11.94 14.90 -10.24
C GLY A 74 -11.50 15.58 -8.93
N GLN A 75 -11.92 16.83 -8.70
CA GLN A 75 -11.68 17.55 -7.46
C GLN A 75 -12.71 17.15 -6.38
N PRO A 76 -12.26 16.79 -5.16
CA PRO A 76 -13.15 16.53 -4.03
C PRO A 76 -13.79 17.83 -3.52
N SER A 77 -14.92 17.70 -2.83
CA SER A 77 -15.60 18.85 -2.24
C SER A 77 -14.77 19.51 -1.12
N ASP A 78 -15.02 20.81 -0.96
CA ASP A 78 -14.52 21.53 0.21
C ASP A 78 -15.25 21.13 1.48
N THR A 79 -14.59 21.40 2.59
CA THR A 79 -15.16 21.37 3.95
C THR A 79 -15.19 22.80 4.49
N GLY A 80 -15.98 23.02 5.53
CA GLY A 80 -16.12 24.33 6.11
C GLY A 80 -17.27 24.39 7.10
N SER A 81 -17.79 25.60 7.31
CA SER A 81 -18.89 25.84 8.24
C SER A 81 -19.79 26.99 7.79
N ILE A 82 -21.01 26.96 8.32
CA ILE A 82 -22.02 28.01 8.19
C ILE A 82 -22.16 28.70 9.55
N LEU A 83 -21.83 29.98 9.63
CA LEU A 83 -22.08 30.82 10.80
C LEU A 83 -23.46 31.48 10.68
N LEU A 84 -24.32 31.15 11.63
CA LEU A 84 -25.69 31.64 11.72
C LEU A 84 -25.77 33.04 12.37
N PRO A 85 -26.88 33.78 12.20
CA PRO A 85 -27.08 35.09 12.84
C PRO A 85 -26.94 35.08 14.37
N ASN A 86 -27.29 33.96 15.01
CA ASN A 86 -27.16 33.76 16.46
C ASN A 86 -25.74 33.37 16.90
N LEU A 87 -24.74 33.51 16.02
CA LEU A 87 -23.34 33.16 16.22
C LEU A 87 -23.06 31.66 16.40
N LYS A 88 -24.06 30.80 16.19
CA LYS A 88 -23.84 29.35 16.15
C LYS A 88 -23.14 28.96 14.86
N GLN A 89 -22.12 28.12 14.97
CA GLN A 89 -21.40 27.53 13.85
C GLN A 89 -21.92 26.12 13.57
N VAL A 90 -22.31 25.86 12.33
CA VAL A 90 -22.77 24.55 11.84
C VAL A 90 -21.72 24.01 10.87
N GLU A 91 -21.18 22.82 11.15
CA GLU A 91 -20.21 22.17 10.27
C GLU A 91 -20.85 21.65 8.99
N VAL A 92 -20.21 21.91 7.85
CA VAL A 92 -20.59 21.32 6.56
C VAL A 92 -19.81 20.03 6.38
N LYS A 93 -20.53 18.90 6.39
CA LYS A 93 -19.93 17.56 6.24
C LYS A 93 -19.51 17.28 4.81
N GLN A 94 -20.31 17.72 3.84
CA GLN A 94 -20.05 17.52 2.42
C GLN A 94 -20.81 18.56 1.60
N VAL A 95 -20.25 18.97 0.46
CA VAL A 95 -20.97 19.71 -0.57
C VAL A 95 -21.12 18.83 -1.81
N LEU A 96 -22.37 18.65 -2.24
CA LEU A 96 -22.75 17.80 -3.36
C LEU A 96 -23.28 18.66 -4.50
N ARG A 97 -23.02 18.20 -5.72
CA ARG A 97 -23.63 18.77 -6.91
C ARG A 97 -24.97 18.08 -7.17
N LYS A 98 -26.06 18.84 -7.17
CA LYS A 98 -27.38 18.39 -7.62
C LYS A 98 -27.74 19.16 -8.90
N GLU A 99 -27.62 18.49 -10.04
CA GLU A 99 -27.77 19.12 -11.36
C GLU A 99 -26.81 20.31 -11.56
N LEU A 100 -27.34 21.54 -11.52
CA LEU A 100 -26.56 22.77 -11.65
C LEU A 100 -26.42 23.51 -10.32
N THR A 101 -26.92 23.00 -9.19
CA THR A 101 -26.81 23.69 -7.89
C THR A 101 -25.92 22.93 -6.90
N ALA A 102 -25.47 23.65 -5.87
CA ALA A 102 -24.65 23.13 -4.79
C ALA A 102 -25.51 22.89 -3.53
N VAL A 103 -25.45 21.68 -3.00
CA VAL A 103 -26.19 21.24 -1.81
C VAL A 103 -25.21 20.96 -0.68
N HIS A 104 -25.43 21.58 0.48
CA HIS A 104 -24.57 21.47 1.65
C HIS A 104 -25.21 20.51 2.65
N VAL A 105 -24.50 19.43 2.97
CA VAL A 105 -24.96 18.43 3.94
C VAL A 105 -24.47 18.83 5.33
N VAL A 106 -25.40 19.08 6.24
CA VAL A 106 -25.14 19.57 7.60
C VAL A 106 -25.89 18.73 8.65
N PRO A 107 -25.39 18.66 9.90
CA PRO A 107 -26.05 17.89 10.96
C PRO A 107 -27.26 18.60 11.60
N GLU A 108 -27.46 19.88 11.29
CA GLU A 108 -28.49 20.69 11.91
C GLU A 108 -29.28 21.50 10.87
N ALA A 109 -30.57 21.68 11.11
CA ALA A 109 -31.43 22.49 10.25
C ALA A 109 -30.99 23.96 10.28
N VAL A 110 -30.99 24.59 9.11
CA VAL A 110 -30.68 26.01 8.95
C VAL A 110 -31.94 26.71 8.41
N GLU A 111 -32.36 27.79 9.04
CA GLU A 111 -33.62 28.48 8.71
C GLU A 111 -33.55 29.15 7.32
N PRO A 112 -34.44 28.77 6.36
CA PRO A 112 -34.55 29.43 5.07
C PRO A 112 -34.83 30.94 5.18
N GLY A 113 -34.23 31.73 4.30
CA GLY A 113 -34.27 33.20 4.35
C GLY A 113 -33.23 33.84 5.28
N SER A 114 -32.50 33.05 6.08
CA SER A 114 -31.43 33.56 6.92
C SER A 114 -30.23 34.03 6.11
N LEU A 115 -29.66 35.17 6.49
CA LEU A 115 -28.35 35.62 6.01
C LEU A 115 -27.26 34.95 6.85
N VAL A 116 -26.44 34.10 6.22
CA VAL A 116 -25.41 33.30 6.89
C VAL A 116 -24.03 33.65 6.34
N THR A 117 -22.98 33.38 7.14
CA THR A 117 -21.59 33.53 6.69
C THR A 117 -20.92 32.17 6.54
N LEU A 118 -20.47 31.84 5.34
CA LEU A 118 -19.69 30.65 5.07
C LEU A 118 -18.23 30.88 5.43
N ASN A 119 -17.57 29.88 6.01
CA ASN A 119 -16.13 29.85 6.20
C ASN A 119 -15.57 28.54 5.66
N VAL A 120 -14.60 28.63 4.75
CA VAL A 120 -13.94 27.45 4.15
C VAL A 120 -12.85 26.92 5.07
N ASP A 121 -12.67 25.60 5.09
CA ASP A 121 -11.43 24.98 5.55
C ASP A 121 -10.30 25.35 4.58
N TRP A 122 -9.56 26.40 4.93
CA TRP A 122 -8.56 26.99 4.05
C TRP A 122 -7.39 26.02 3.76
N ASP A 123 -6.99 25.23 4.76
CA ASP A 123 -5.86 24.30 4.61
C ASP A 123 -6.21 23.18 3.63
N ARG A 124 -7.45 22.68 3.68
CA ARG A 124 -7.97 21.75 2.69
C ARG A 124 -8.08 22.41 1.31
N ARG A 125 -8.67 23.61 1.23
CA ARG A 125 -8.86 24.32 -0.04
C ARG A 125 -7.55 24.56 -0.77
N ILE A 126 -6.54 25.08 -0.08
CA ILE A 126 -5.24 25.38 -0.70
C ILE A 126 -4.53 24.10 -1.15
N ASP A 127 -4.60 23.02 -0.37
CA ASP A 127 -4.07 21.71 -0.75
C ASP A 127 -4.70 21.19 -2.05
N ILE A 128 -6.03 21.22 -2.13
CA ILE A 128 -6.77 20.80 -3.32
C ILE A 128 -6.40 21.66 -4.54
N MET A 129 -6.35 22.99 -4.41
CA MET A 129 -5.97 23.88 -5.52
C MET A 129 -4.54 23.63 -6.00
N GLN A 130 -3.61 23.33 -5.09
CA GLN A 130 -2.23 22.95 -5.43
C GLN A 130 -2.19 21.64 -6.22
N GLN A 131 -2.96 20.63 -5.82
CA GLN A 131 -3.02 19.35 -6.52
C GLN A 131 -3.64 19.51 -7.91
N HIS A 132 -4.76 20.23 -7.99
CA HIS A 132 -5.50 20.41 -9.23
C HIS A 132 -4.71 21.23 -10.25
N THR A 133 -4.20 22.40 -9.82
CA THR A 133 -3.37 23.23 -10.71
C THR A 133 -2.08 22.51 -11.11
N GLY A 134 -1.46 21.79 -10.17
CA GLY A 134 -0.28 20.97 -10.47
C GLY A 134 -0.56 19.88 -11.51
N GLN A 135 -1.73 19.25 -11.46
CA GLN A 135 -2.13 18.29 -12.50
C GLN A 135 -2.22 18.94 -13.88
N HIS A 136 -2.87 20.11 -14.00
CA HIS A 136 -2.97 20.82 -15.29
C HIS A 136 -1.58 21.18 -15.83
N LEU A 137 -0.70 21.70 -14.97
CA LEU A 137 0.67 22.02 -15.37
C LEU A 137 1.46 20.78 -15.82
N ILE A 138 1.32 19.66 -15.12
CA ILE A 138 1.97 18.39 -15.47
C ILE A 138 1.45 17.90 -16.83
N SER A 139 0.12 17.87 -17.03
CA SER A 139 -0.49 17.41 -18.27
C SER A 139 -0.08 18.28 -19.46
N ALA A 140 -0.09 19.60 -19.31
CA ALA A 140 0.37 20.52 -20.33
C ALA A 140 1.82 20.28 -20.76
N VAL A 141 2.70 19.94 -19.80
CA VAL A 141 4.08 19.60 -20.12
C VAL A 141 4.16 18.29 -20.89
N PHE A 142 3.41 17.26 -20.49
CA PHE A 142 3.38 15.96 -21.17
C PHE A 142 2.75 16.01 -22.57
N ASP A 143 1.77 16.88 -22.80
CA ASP A 143 1.18 17.09 -24.11
C ASP A 143 2.24 17.54 -25.12
N GLY A 144 3.24 18.32 -24.70
CA GLY A 144 4.41 18.68 -25.50
C GLY A 144 5.36 17.52 -25.86
N TYR A 145 5.13 16.32 -25.31
CA TYR A 145 5.85 15.08 -25.64
C TYR A 145 4.95 14.04 -26.32
N ASP A 146 3.78 14.45 -26.83
CA ASP A 146 2.75 13.57 -27.39
C ASP A 146 2.28 12.49 -26.39
N LEU A 147 2.23 12.84 -25.11
CA LEU A 147 1.84 11.98 -24.00
C LEU A 147 0.57 12.49 -23.32
N GLU A 148 -0.55 12.40 -24.04
CA GLU A 148 -1.83 12.86 -23.52
C GLU A 148 -2.19 12.22 -22.17
N THR A 149 -2.71 13.03 -21.25
CA THR A 149 -3.31 12.54 -20.01
C THR A 149 -4.67 11.91 -20.28
N LEU A 150 -4.74 10.58 -20.18
CA LEU A 150 -5.96 9.79 -20.45
C LEU A 150 -6.98 9.90 -19.31
N SER A 151 -6.50 9.95 -18.07
CA SER A 151 -7.31 10.13 -16.88
C SER A 151 -6.44 10.62 -15.72
N TRP A 152 -7.06 11.06 -14.63
CA TRP A 152 -6.35 11.40 -13.40
C TRP A 152 -7.20 11.13 -12.18
N SER A 153 -6.54 11.11 -11.02
CA SER A 153 -7.22 10.99 -9.74
C SER A 153 -6.51 11.78 -8.66
N MET A 154 -7.29 12.55 -7.90
CA MET A 154 -6.84 13.19 -6.67
C MET A 154 -7.10 12.26 -5.47
N GLY A 155 -6.04 11.71 -4.91
CA GLY A 155 -6.09 10.97 -3.65
C GLY A 155 -5.93 11.90 -2.45
N ASP A 156 -6.10 11.36 -1.24
CA ASP A 156 -5.94 12.13 0.01
C ASP A 156 -4.51 12.67 0.16
N MET A 157 -3.53 11.88 -0.27
CA MET A 157 -2.12 12.26 -0.20
C MET A 157 -1.44 12.16 -1.57
N ILE A 158 -1.59 11.04 -2.27
CA ILE A 158 -0.93 10.79 -3.54
C ILE A 158 -1.95 10.88 -4.68
N ASN A 159 -1.60 11.60 -5.74
CA ASN A 159 -2.38 11.69 -6.97
C ASN A 159 -1.76 10.79 -8.05
N TYR A 160 -2.48 10.55 -9.14
CA TYR A 160 -1.89 9.99 -10.35
C TYR A 160 -2.50 10.60 -11.61
N ILE A 161 -1.70 10.64 -12.67
CA ILE A 161 -2.17 10.75 -14.06
C ILE A 161 -1.98 9.41 -14.77
N GLU A 162 -2.87 9.10 -15.71
CA GLU A 162 -2.74 7.95 -16.60
C GLU A 162 -2.19 8.40 -17.95
N LEU A 163 -1.10 7.76 -18.38
CA LEU A 163 -0.40 8.00 -19.63
C LEU A 163 -0.55 6.79 -20.57
N PRO A 164 -0.50 6.99 -21.90
CA PRO A 164 -0.70 5.92 -22.88
C PRO A 164 0.39 4.84 -22.86
N LYS A 165 1.54 5.11 -22.24
CA LYS A 165 2.64 4.16 -22.08
C LYS A 165 3.43 4.42 -20.81
N LYS A 166 4.26 3.45 -20.42
CA LYS A 166 5.31 3.66 -19.41
C LYS A 166 6.36 4.63 -19.95
N ILE A 167 6.86 5.49 -19.08
CA ILE A 167 7.91 6.46 -19.39
C ILE A 167 9.19 6.02 -18.68
N ASP A 168 10.34 6.28 -19.28
CA ASP A 168 11.64 6.01 -18.64
C ASP A 168 11.97 7.06 -17.58
N ASP A 169 12.93 6.72 -16.71
CA ASP A 169 13.30 7.56 -15.58
C ASP A 169 13.98 8.87 -16.05
N ASP A 170 14.67 8.85 -17.20
CA ASP A 170 15.34 10.03 -17.77
C ASP A 170 14.31 11.10 -18.20
N LEU A 171 13.25 10.69 -18.91
CA LEU A 171 12.17 11.58 -19.32
C LEU A 171 11.34 12.05 -18.10
N ILE A 172 11.15 11.20 -17.08
CA ILE A 172 10.51 11.64 -15.82
C ILE A 172 11.35 12.75 -15.15
N GLU A 173 12.67 12.62 -15.13
CA GLU A 173 13.57 13.64 -14.58
C GLU A 173 13.52 14.94 -15.39
N GLU A 174 13.53 14.84 -16.73
CA GLU A 174 13.40 15.99 -17.62
C GLU A 174 12.08 16.74 -17.39
N VAL A 175 10.96 16.03 -17.40
CA VAL A 175 9.62 16.60 -17.17
C VAL A 175 9.54 17.20 -15.76
N SER A 176 10.13 16.54 -14.75
CA SER A 176 10.18 17.06 -13.37
C SER A 176 10.86 18.43 -13.31
N LYS A 177 12.03 18.58 -13.97
CA LYS A 177 12.75 19.85 -14.06
C LYS A 177 11.92 20.90 -14.81
N LYS A 178 11.32 20.53 -15.94
CA LYS A 178 10.51 21.45 -16.75
C LYS A 178 9.29 21.97 -15.99
N VAL A 179 8.53 21.09 -15.33
CA VAL A 179 7.37 21.46 -14.50
C VAL A 179 7.79 22.40 -13.38
N ASN A 180 8.85 22.08 -12.63
CA ASN A 180 9.29 22.94 -11.52
C ASN A 180 9.91 24.26 -12.01
N ASN A 181 10.51 24.32 -13.19
CA ASN A 181 10.94 25.58 -13.80
C ASN A 181 9.74 26.48 -14.16
N LEU A 182 8.66 25.92 -14.71
CA LEU A 182 7.43 26.67 -14.98
C LEU A 182 6.74 27.17 -13.70
N ILE A 183 6.94 26.49 -12.56
CA ILE A 183 6.54 26.97 -11.24
C ILE A 183 7.39 28.20 -10.84
N LEU A 184 8.71 28.14 -11.05
CA LEU A 184 9.62 29.26 -10.76
C LEU A 184 9.36 30.48 -11.65
N GLU A 185 8.97 30.27 -12.91
CA GLU A 185 8.57 31.34 -13.84
C GLU A 185 7.28 32.04 -13.40
N ASN A 186 6.50 31.44 -12.49
CA ASN A 186 5.31 32.01 -11.88
C ASN A 186 4.29 32.54 -12.92
N LEU A 187 3.98 31.71 -13.91
CA LEU A 187 3.04 32.00 -14.99
C LEU A 187 1.64 32.32 -14.44
N PRO A 188 0.91 33.28 -15.04
CA PRO A 188 -0.43 33.64 -14.62
C PRO A 188 -1.43 32.52 -14.95
N ILE A 189 -2.38 32.29 -14.04
CA ILE A 189 -3.49 31.38 -14.25
C ILE A 189 -4.76 32.20 -14.32
N THR A 190 -5.47 32.07 -15.45
CA THR A 190 -6.70 32.84 -15.70
C THR A 190 -7.86 31.90 -16.01
N VAL A 191 -9.07 32.38 -15.75
CA VAL A 191 -10.30 31.65 -16.02
C VAL A 191 -11.11 32.51 -16.97
N THR A 192 -11.44 31.96 -18.14
CA THR A 192 -12.27 32.60 -19.15
C THR A 192 -13.47 31.73 -19.50
N THR A 193 -14.45 32.28 -20.19
CA THR A 193 -15.50 31.51 -20.86
C THR A 193 -15.07 31.11 -22.29
N PRO A 194 -15.73 30.13 -22.94
CA PRO A 194 -15.49 29.79 -24.34
C PRO A 194 -15.59 30.97 -25.30
N ASP A 195 -16.60 31.82 -25.12
CA ASP A 195 -16.83 32.99 -25.98
C ASP A 195 -15.70 34.02 -25.85
N GLU A 196 -15.16 34.19 -24.65
CA GLU A 196 -14.00 35.04 -24.37
C GLU A 196 -12.67 34.40 -24.79
N HIS A 197 -12.63 33.06 -24.91
CA HIS A 197 -11.42 32.31 -25.28
C HIS A 197 -11.06 32.50 -26.76
N GLY A 198 -12.06 32.58 -27.65
CA GLY A 198 -11.88 32.87 -29.08
C GLY A 198 -11.27 31.74 -29.93
N GLY A 199 -11.21 30.52 -29.42
CA GLY A 199 -10.63 29.32 -30.07
C GLY A 199 -11.49 28.06 -29.92
N GLU A 200 -11.20 27.02 -30.71
CA GLU A 200 -11.86 25.72 -30.56
C GLU A 200 -11.47 25.07 -29.22
N ILE A 201 -12.47 24.60 -28.48
CA ILE A 201 -12.29 23.97 -27.17
C ILE A 201 -12.67 22.50 -27.30
N ASP A 202 -11.80 21.61 -26.82
CA ASP A 202 -12.10 20.18 -26.78
C ASP A 202 -13.15 19.88 -25.70
N THR A 203 -14.40 19.76 -26.14
CA THR A 203 -15.54 19.46 -25.26
C THR A 203 -15.64 17.99 -24.89
N LYS A 204 -14.80 17.10 -25.44
CA LYS A 204 -14.82 15.66 -25.12
C LYS A 204 -14.53 15.37 -23.64
N LYS A 205 -13.88 16.30 -22.94
CA LYS A 205 -13.54 16.18 -21.51
C LYS A 205 -14.68 16.66 -20.58
N ILE A 206 -15.80 17.15 -21.13
CA ILE A 206 -16.97 17.58 -20.37
C ILE A 206 -17.87 16.36 -20.05
N PRO A 207 -18.32 16.16 -18.80
CA PRO A 207 -19.20 15.04 -18.45
C PRO A 207 -20.51 15.04 -19.25
N ASP A 208 -20.96 13.87 -19.69
CA ASP A 208 -22.21 13.70 -20.46
C ASP A 208 -23.47 14.20 -19.71
N ASP A 209 -23.43 14.26 -18.38
CA ASP A 209 -24.54 14.76 -17.55
C ASP A 209 -24.50 16.29 -17.32
N TYR A 210 -23.56 17.00 -17.94
CA TYR A 210 -23.49 18.46 -17.92
C TYR A 210 -24.38 19.06 -19.04
N ASP A 211 -25.48 19.72 -18.66
CA ASP A 211 -26.31 20.47 -19.60
C ASP A 211 -25.59 21.74 -20.08
N MET A 212 -24.84 21.62 -21.17
CA MET A 212 -24.11 22.72 -21.82
C MET A 212 -25.02 23.87 -22.27
N SER A 213 -26.33 23.64 -22.44
CA SER A 213 -27.28 24.69 -22.84
C SER A 213 -27.70 25.60 -21.69
N LYS A 214 -27.46 25.18 -20.44
CA LYS A 214 -27.84 25.89 -19.22
C LYS A 214 -26.68 26.15 -18.27
N GLY A 215 -25.60 25.37 -18.39
CA GLY A 215 -24.38 25.50 -17.59
C GLY A 215 -23.40 26.52 -18.16
N ILE A 216 -22.41 26.90 -17.35
CA ILE A 216 -21.31 27.76 -17.75
C ILE A 216 -20.02 26.94 -17.86
N VAL A 217 -19.53 26.78 -19.09
CA VAL A 217 -18.22 26.18 -19.35
C VAL A 217 -17.14 27.20 -18.96
N ARG A 218 -16.16 26.73 -18.19
CA ARG A 218 -14.99 27.53 -17.77
C ARG A 218 -13.75 26.95 -18.42
N VAL A 219 -12.92 27.81 -18.98
CA VAL A 219 -11.61 27.47 -19.55
C VAL A 219 -10.54 28.02 -18.62
N VAL A 220 -9.72 27.13 -18.07
CA VAL A 220 -8.58 27.50 -17.23
C VAL A 220 -7.36 27.58 -18.13
N LYS A 221 -6.68 28.73 -18.14
CA LYS A 221 -5.46 28.96 -18.89
C LYS A 221 -4.26 29.06 -17.97
N ILE A 222 -3.15 28.42 -18.33
CA ILE A 222 -1.85 28.58 -17.68
C ILE A 222 -0.93 29.32 -18.66
N GLY A 223 -0.79 30.63 -18.50
CA GLY A 223 -0.10 31.49 -19.48
C GLY A 223 -0.56 31.18 -20.91
N ASP A 224 0.42 31.05 -21.82
CA ASP A 224 0.22 30.57 -23.19
C ASP A 224 0.50 29.05 -23.34
N LEU A 225 0.78 28.37 -22.23
CA LEU A 225 1.17 26.96 -22.22
C LEU A 225 -0.02 26.03 -22.46
N ASP A 226 -1.15 26.33 -21.82
CA ASP A 226 -2.30 25.44 -21.78
C ASP A 226 -3.63 26.18 -21.63
N ALA A 227 -4.69 25.59 -22.17
CA ALA A 227 -6.06 26.05 -22.03
C ALA A 227 -7.03 24.85 -22.03
N ASN A 228 -7.56 24.49 -20.86
CA ASN A 228 -8.42 23.32 -20.70
C ASN A 228 -9.78 23.65 -20.05
N PRO A 229 -10.88 23.02 -20.49
CA PRO A 229 -12.15 23.08 -19.77
C PRO A 229 -12.02 22.50 -18.37
N CYS A 230 -12.25 23.32 -17.35
CA CYS A 230 -12.27 22.82 -15.98
C CYS A 230 -13.18 23.66 -15.08
N CYS A 231 -14.03 22.96 -14.32
CA CYS A 231 -14.94 23.58 -13.37
C CYS A 231 -14.34 23.74 -11.96
N GLY A 232 -13.14 23.23 -11.70
CA GLY A 232 -12.51 23.22 -10.38
C GLY A 232 -12.05 24.58 -9.86
N THR A 233 -11.54 24.59 -8.64
CA THR A 233 -10.85 25.76 -8.07
C THR A 233 -9.36 25.67 -8.38
N HIS A 234 -8.78 26.80 -8.78
CA HIS A 234 -7.38 26.89 -9.21
C HIS A 234 -6.65 28.00 -8.47
N LEU A 235 -5.33 27.89 -8.48
CA LEU A 235 -4.40 28.95 -8.07
C LEU A 235 -4.44 30.10 -9.09
N THR A 236 -3.88 31.27 -8.73
CA THR A 236 -3.76 32.43 -9.62
C THR A 236 -2.42 32.51 -10.32
N TYR A 237 -1.39 31.84 -9.81
CA TYR A 237 -0.08 31.72 -10.47
C TYR A 237 0.56 30.36 -10.20
N THR A 238 1.39 29.87 -11.14
CA THR A 238 2.07 28.57 -10.99
C THR A 238 3.01 28.52 -9.78
N GLY A 239 3.60 29.64 -9.36
CA GLY A 239 4.48 29.70 -8.19
C GLY A 239 3.77 29.31 -6.88
N GLN A 240 2.44 29.42 -6.82
CA GLN A 240 1.65 29.01 -5.65
C GLN A 240 1.51 27.48 -5.53
N ILE A 241 1.86 26.72 -6.57
CA ILE A 241 2.00 25.26 -6.51
C ILE A 241 3.17 24.88 -5.59
N GLN A 242 4.18 25.76 -5.46
CA GLN A 242 5.41 25.61 -4.69
C GLN A 242 6.37 24.55 -5.24
N ALA A 243 5.93 23.31 -5.38
CA ALA A 243 6.73 22.22 -5.91
C ALA A 243 5.86 21.09 -6.44
N VAL A 244 6.39 20.33 -7.40
CA VAL A 244 5.85 19.05 -7.85
C VAL A 244 6.90 17.97 -7.67
N SER A 245 6.49 16.83 -7.12
CA SER A 245 7.33 15.63 -7.01
C SER A 245 6.62 14.44 -7.66
N PHE A 246 7.27 13.84 -8.65
CA PHE A 246 6.91 12.51 -9.14
C PHE A 246 7.41 11.44 -8.19
N LEU A 247 6.60 10.41 -8.00
CA LEU A 247 6.86 9.31 -7.09
C LEU A 247 7.21 8.04 -7.87
N HIS A 248 6.27 7.10 -7.93
CA HIS A 248 6.45 5.83 -8.62
C HIS A 248 5.48 5.73 -9.80
N GLN A 249 5.85 4.91 -10.77
CA GLN A 249 5.03 4.61 -11.93
C GLN A 249 4.59 3.15 -11.89
N VAL A 250 3.31 2.90 -12.21
CA VAL A 250 2.72 1.54 -12.22
C VAL A 250 2.11 1.26 -13.58
N ASN A 251 2.48 0.13 -14.19
CA ASN A 251 1.83 -0.33 -15.42
C ASN A 251 0.41 -0.85 -15.12
N ILE A 252 -0.54 -0.51 -15.99
CA ILE A 252 -1.91 -1.00 -15.89
C ILE A 252 -2.30 -1.79 -17.15
N ARG A 253 -3.51 -2.38 -17.15
CA ARG A 253 -4.01 -3.15 -18.29
C ARG A 253 -4.13 -2.26 -19.52
N GLY A 254 -3.78 -2.79 -20.69
CA GLY A 254 -3.88 -2.07 -21.97
C GLY A 254 -2.60 -1.35 -22.40
N GLY A 255 -1.49 -1.47 -21.65
CA GLY A 255 -0.21 -0.84 -21.99
C GLY A 255 -0.02 0.57 -21.39
N ASN A 256 -1.08 1.15 -20.85
CA ASN A 256 -1.06 2.43 -20.15
C ASN A 256 -0.26 2.34 -18.84
N SER A 257 0.13 3.51 -18.32
CA SER A 257 0.83 3.62 -17.03
C SER A 257 0.21 4.70 -16.16
N ARG A 258 0.28 4.52 -14.83
CA ARG A 258 -0.09 5.53 -13.84
C ARG A 258 1.16 6.14 -13.25
N LEU A 259 1.40 7.41 -13.51
CA LEU A 259 2.47 8.18 -12.90
C LEU A 259 1.93 8.90 -11.67
N HIS A 260 2.47 8.55 -10.49
CA HIS A 260 2.03 9.13 -9.24
C HIS A 260 2.80 10.41 -8.93
N PHE A 261 2.09 11.41 -8.40
CA PHE A 261 2.67 12.71 -8.09
C PHE A 261 2.02 13.36 -6.87
N ILE A 262 2.71 14.35 -6.32
CA ILE A 262 2.24 15.22 -5.23
C ILE A 262 2.67 16.66 -5.47
N CYS A 263 1.88 17.63 -5.01
CA CYS A 263 2.14 19.06 -5.20
C CYS A 263 2.12 19.82 -3.86
N GLY A 264 2.87 20.92 -3.78
CA GLY A 264 2.78 21.90 -2.71
C GLY A 264 3.03 21.35 -1.32
N SER A 265 2.12 21.62 -0.37
CA SER A 265 2.30 21.23 1.04
C SER A 265 2.49 19.72 1.23
N ARG A 266 1.96 18.92 0.30
CA ARG A 266 2.12 17.46 0.26
C ARG A 266 3.58 17.05 0.06
N VAL A 267 4.34 17.77 -0.77
CA VAL A 267 5.78 17.53 -0.97
C VAL A 267 6.53 17.70 0.35
N CYS A 268 6.28 18.80 1.08
CA CYS A 268 6.92 19.07 2.37
C CYS A 268 6.57 18.00 3.42
N LYS A 269 5.29 17.62 3.52
CA LYS A 269 4.83 16.56 4.44
C LYS A 269 5.50 15.23 4.12
N GLN A 270 5.58 14.87 2.84
CA GLN A 270 6.19 13.60 2.43
C GLN A 270 7.70 13.58 2.68
N LEU A 271 8.40 14.69 2.39
CA LEU A 271 9.82 14.83 2.67
C LEU A 271 10.11 14.69 4.17
N ALA A 272 9.32 15.34 5.03
CA ALA A 272 9.46 15.22 6.47
C ALA A 272 9.24 13.77 6.97
N ASN A 273 8.25 13.08 6.41
CA ASN A 273 7.98 11.67 6.72
C ASN A 273 9.16 10.77 6.30
N TYR A 274 9.69 10.94 5.09
CA TYR A 274 10.86 10.19 4.62
C TYR A 274 12.11 10.48 5.45
N HIS A 275 12.34 11.74 5.81
CA HIS A 275 13.45 12.10 6.70
C HIS A 275 13.33 11.40 8.06
N LYS A 276 12.13 11.36 8.65
CA LYS A 276 11.88 10.66 9.92
C LYS A 276 12.18 9.17 9.81
N LEU A 277 11.67 8.51 8.77
CA LEU A 277 11.91 7.08 8.52
C LEU A 277 13.39 6.77 8.31
N LEU A 278 14.08 7.58 7.50
CA LEU A 278 15.52 7.42 7.26
C LEU A 278 16.30 7.62 8.55
N LYS A 279 15.99 8.65 9.34
CA LYS A 279 16.65 8.89 10.63
C LYS A 279 16.53 7.70 11.59
N GLU A 280 15.36 7.05 11.63
CA GLU A 280 15.13 5.87 12.46
C GLU A 280 16.01 4.68 12.02
N ILE A 281 16.05 4.40 10.71
CA ILE A 281 16.88 3.32 10.14
C ILE A 281 18.38 3.60 10.37
N LEU A 282 18.81 4.84 10.12
CA LEU A 282 20.19 5.29 10.25
C LEU A 282 20.67 5.21 11.70
N GLY A 283 19.87 5.66 12.66
CA GLY A 283 20.26 5.69 14.07
C GLY A 283 20.21 4.32 14.74
N ASN A 284 19.11 3.58 14.53
CA ASN A 284 18.79 2.40 15.34
C ASN A 284 19.17 1.07 14.69
N THR A 285 19.30 1.03 13.35
CA THR A 285 19.51 -0.23 12.62
C THR A 285 20.89 -0.32 11.99
N LEU A 286 21.29 0.71 11.22
CA LEU A 286 22.54 0.67 10.44
C LEU A 286 23.70 1.42 11.10
N SER A 287 23.40 2.38 11.98
CA SER A 287 24.36 3.28 12.62
C SER A 287 25.34 3.90 11.61
N CYS A 288 24.80 4.64 10.64
CA CYS A 288 25.57 5.22 9.53
C CYS A 288 25.07 6.60 9.11
N GLN A 289 25.81 7.27 8.21
CA GLN A 289 25.34 8.48 7.53
C GLN A 289 24.39 8.12 6.36
N ILE A 290 23.63 9.11 5.85
CA ILE A 290 22.63 8.88 4.80
C ILE A 290 23.26 8.41 3.49
N GLU A 291 24.47 8.87 3.18
CA GLU A 291 25.25 8.51 2.00
C GLU A 291 25.74 7.06 2.07
N GLU A 292 25.83 6.48 3.27
CA GLU A 292 26.37 5.15 3.50
C GLU A 292 25.29 4.06 3.52
N VAL A 293 24.00 4.42 3.49
CA VAL A 293 22.87 3.46 3.63
C VAL A 293 22.99 2.30 2.66
N VAL A 294 23.22 2.61 1.38
CA VAL A 294 23.28 1.59 0.32
C VAL A 294 24.43 0.62 0.57
N THR A 295 25.60 1.15 0.91
CA THR A 295 26.80 0.35 1.20
C THR A 295 26.59 -0.50 2.45
N LYS A 296 26.05 0.06 3.54
CA LYS A 296 25.79 -0.68 4.79
C LYS A 296 24.78 -1.80 4.61
N VAL A 297 23.74 -1.59 3.81
CA VAL A 297 22.78 -2.65 3.45
C VAL A 297 23.45 -3.74 2.61
N ALA A 298 24.32 -3.38 1.67
CA ALA A 298 25.09 -4.34 0.88
C ALA A 298 26.03 -5.17 1.77
N ASP A 299 26.75 -4.52 2.70
CA ASP A 299 27.63 -5.17 3.67
C ASP A 299 26.87 -6.11 4.60
N LEU A 300 25.70 -5.70 5.09
CA LEU A 300 24.83 -6.53 5.92
C LEU A 300 24.40 -7.79 5.18
N ASN A 301 23.98 -7.67 3.92
CA ASN A 301 23.62 -8.80 3.08
C ASN A 301 24.80 -9.73 2.78
N ALA A 302 25.99 -9.17 2.54
CA ALA A 302 27.21 -9.94 2.34
C ALA A 302 27.61 -10.71 3.61
N ASN A 303 27.54 -10.06 4.77
CA ASN A 303 27.81 -10.67 6.06
C ASN A 303 26.79 -11.77 6.39
N TYR A 304 25.50 -11.55 6.12
CA TYR A 304 24.46 -12.57 6.28
C TYR A 304 24.78 -13.84 5.47
N LYS A 305 25.12 -13.68 4.18
CA LYS A 305 25.52 -14.81 3.32
C LYS A 305 26.78 -15.51 3.83
N LYS A 306 27.78 -14.76 4.30
CA LYS A 306 29.02 -15.30 4.85
C LYS A 306 28.77 -16.11 6.13
N VAL A 307 27.92 -15.61 7.03
CA VAL A 307 27.53 -16.31 8.26
C VAL A 307 26.76 -17.58 7.93
N GLN A 308 25.79 -17.52 7.01
CA GLN A 308 25.01 -18.69 6.57
C GLN A 308 25.90 -19.77 5.94
N SER A 309 26.88 -19.38 5.11
CA SER A 309 27.84 -20.33 4.53
C SER A 309 28.74 -20.96 5.59
N ARG A 310 29.21 -20.18 6.57
CA ARG A 310 30.00 -20.69 7.69
C ARG A 310 29.18 -21.63 8.58
N GLU A 311 27.93 -21.28 8.87
CA GLU A 311 26.99 -22.11 9.63
C GLU A 311 26.78 -23.47 8.94
N SER A 312 26.44 -23.48 7.65
CA SER A 312 26.26 -24.72 6.89
C SER A 312 27.55 -25.57 6.85
N GLY A 313 28.72 -24.91 6.72
CA GLY A 313 30.02 -25.57 6.80
C GLY A 313 30.28 -26.24 8.17
N LEU A 314 29.96 -25.56 9.27
CA LEU A 314 30.09 -26.10 10.62
C LEU A 314 29.08 -27.23 10.88
N LEU A 315 27.84 -27.08 10.44
CA LEU A 315 26.82 -28.14 10.51
C LEU A 315 27.28 -29.40 9.78
N LYS A 316 27.91 -29.24 8.60
CA LYS A 316 28.48 -30.37 7.86
C LYS A 316 29.61 -31.07 8.63
N GLN A 317 30.51 -30.31 9.27
CA GLN A 317 31.58 -30.89 10.08
C GLN A 317 31.02 -31.67 11.28
N LEU A 318 30.05 -31.10 12.00
CA LEU A 318 29.38 -31.77 13.12
C LEU A 318 28.66 -33.03 12.66
N ALA A 319 27.94 -32.96 11.54
CA ALA A 319 27.24 -34.09 10.95
C ALA A 319 28.21 -35.22 10.56
N ASN A 320 29.38 -34.88 10.00
CA ASN A 320 30.41 -35.85 9.66
C ASN A 320 30.99 -36.54 10.90
N ILE A 321 31.35 -35.79 11.95
CA ILE A 321 31.85 -36.36 13.21
C ILE A 321 30.84 -37.37 13.77
N ARG A 322 29.56 -36.96 13.87
CA ARG A 322 28.51 -37.85 14.38
C ARG A 322 28.28 -39.07 13.47
N ALA A 323 28.38 -38.90 12.15
CA ALA A 323 28.27 -40.00 11.20
C ALA A 323 29.41 -41.02 11.36
N VAL A 324 30.64 -40.56 11.61
CA VAL A 324 31.78 -41.44 11.90
C VAL A 324 31.55 -42.21 13.21
N GLU A 325 31.10 -41.55 14.27
CA GLU A 325 30.77 -42.22 15.54
C GLU A 325 29.75 -43.34 15.36
N VAL A 326 28.63 -43.05 14.68
CA VAL A 326 27.57 -44.04 14.42
C VAL A 326 28.06 -45.17 13.52
N PHE A 327 28.83 -44.85 12.47
CA PHE A 327 29.40 -45.85 11.57
C PHE A 327 30.36 -46.79 12.31
N THR A 328 31.25 -46.27 13.15
CA THR A 328 32.18 -47.07 13.94
C THR A 328 31.46 -47.96 14.95
N LYS A 329 30.43 -47.44 15.65
CA LYS A 329 29.59 -48.26 16.54
C LYS A 329 29.00 -49.46 15.80
N PHE A 330 28.36 -49.22 14.65
CA PHE A 330 27.78 -50.30 13.83
C PHE A 330 28.84 -51.27 13.32
N LYS A 331 30.01 -50.77 12.91
CA LYS A 331 31.13 -51.62 12.45
C LYS A 331 31.65 -52.54 13.55
N ASN A 332 31.69 -52.06 14.79
CA ASN A 332 32.11 -52.85 15.96
C ASN A 332 31.01 -53.81 16.46
N GLY A 333 29.78 -53.73 15.93
CA GLY A 333 28.64 -54.49 16.43
C GLY A 333 28.08 -53.97 17.76
N GLU A 334 28.34 -52.71 18.10
CA GLU A 334 27.85 -52.04 19.30
C GLU A 334 26.44 -51.48 19.04
N GLY A 335 25.43 -52.33 19.21
CA GLY A 335 24.01 -51.99 19.06
C GLY A 335 23.50 -52.12 17.61
N SER A 336 22.18 -52.25 17.47
CA SER A 336 21.49 -52.37 16.17
C SER A 336 20.79 -51.08 15.71
N ILE A 337 20.60 -50.14 16.64
CA ILE A 337 19.91 -48.86 16.45
C ILE A 337 20.85 -47.70 16.82
N ALA A 338 20.78 -46.58 16.09
CA ALA A 338 21.41 -45.32 16.49
C ALA A 338 20.46 -44.13 16.32
N THR A 339 20.49 -43.23 17.29
CA THR A 339 19.66 -42.04 17.36
C THR A 339 20.51 -40.79 17.16
N VAL A 340 19.98 -39.89 16.35
CA VAL A 340 20.54 -38.56 16.13
C VAL A 340 19.45 -37.55 16.40
N TYR A 341 19.65 -36.81 17.47
CA TYR A 341 18.75 -35.75 17.91
C TYR A 341 19.41 -34.37 17.82
N ARG A 342 18.61 -33.36 17.47
CA ARG A 342 18.97 -31.94 17.55
C ARG A 342 17.79 -31.09 18.01
N GLU A 343 18.05 -30.12 18.88
CA GLU A 343 17.03 -29.15 19.30
C GLU A 343 16.68 -28.11 18.21
N ASP A 344 17.33 -28.13 17.04
CA ASP A 344 17.12 -27.16 15.97
C ASP A 344 15.82 -27.40 15.19
N ASN A 345 15.21 -26.33 14.68
CA ASN A 345 13.93 -26.40 13.95
C ASN A 345 14.10 -26.79 12.47
N GLY A 346 15.33 -26.81 11.96
CA GLY A 346 15.63 -27.05 10.55
C GLY A 346 16.15 -28.47 10.28
N PRO A 347 15.70 -29.16 9.22
CA PRO A 347 16.13 -30.52 8.92
C PRO A 347 17.55 -30.60 8.32
N GLU A 348 18.25 -29.47 8.19
CA GLU A 348 19.53 -29.35 7.48
C GLU A 348 20.60 -30.28 8.09
N TYR A 349 20.78 -30.23 9.42
CA TYR A 349 21.76 -31.09 10.09
C TYR A 349 21.47 -32.58 9.89
N LEU A 350 20.21 -33.01 10.08
CA LEU A 350 19.83 -34.41 9.92
C LEU A 350 20.03 -34.91 8.48
N THR A 351 19.78 -34.04 7.50
CA THR A 351 19.99 -34.34 6.08
C THR A 351 21.49 -34.46 5.77
N LEU A 352 22.32 -33.57 6.32
CA LEU A 352 23.77 -33.64 6.20
C LEU A 352 24.31 -34.92 6.86
N PHE A 353 23.87 -35.24 8.08
CA PHE A 353 24.25 -36.46 8.79
C PHE A 353 23.93 -37.70 7.96
N GLN A 354 22.71 -37.81 7.43
CA GLN A 354 22.31 -38.95 6.60
C GLN A 354 23.23 -39.10 5.37
N LYS A 355 23.58 -37.98 4.73
CA LYS A 355 24.46 -37.97 3.56
C LYS A 355 25.88 -38.42 3.91
N GLU A 356 26.44 -37.92 5.01
CA GLU A 356 27.78 -38.28 5.46
C GLU A 356 27.84 -39.76 5.88
N LEU A 357 26.84 -40.26 6.62
CA LEU A 357 26.76 -41.68 6.99
C LEU A 357 26.66 -42.58 5.75
N THR A 358 25.81 -42.20 4.78
CA THR A 358 25.69 -42.93 3.51
C THR A 358 27.02 -42.94 2.74
N THR A 359 27.79 -41.85 2.80
CA THR A 359 29.11 -41.75 2.16
C THR A 359 30.11 -42.70 2.79
N LEU A 360 30.14 -42.79 4.13
CA LEU A 360 30.99 -43.73 4.87
C LEU A 360 30.65 -45.19 4.53
N ILE A 361 29.36 -45.55 4.55
CA ILE A 361 28.88 -46.90 4.20
C ILE A 361 29.30 -47.29 2.78
N ASN A 362 29.11 -46.38 1.82
CA ASN A 362 29.50 -46.64 0.43
C ASN A 362 31.02 -46.70 0.22
N GLY A 363 31.80 -46.03 1.09
CA GLY A 363 33.25 -45.99 1.06
C GLY A 363 33.92 -47.26 1.62
N ASP A 364 33.23 -48.00 2.50
CA ASP A 364 33.72 -49.24 3.12
C ASP A 364 32.63 -50.33 3.09
N LYS A 365 32.42 -50.89 1.88
CA LYS A 365 31.37 -51.90 1.64
C LYS A 365 31.59 -53.22 2.39
N ASP A 366 32.83 -53.52 2.75
CA ASP A 366 33.21 -54.73 3.47
C ASP A 366 33.08 -54.57 5.00
N SER A 367 32.74 -53.37 5.49
CA SER A 367 32.50 -53.09 6.92
C SER A 367 31.35 -53.88 7.53
N GLY A 368 30.44 -54.41 6.71
CA GLY A 368 29.22 -55.07 7.17
C GLY A 368 28.18 -54.12 7.77
N VAL A 369 28.36 -52.80 7.62
CA VAL A 369 27.40 -51.76 8.01
C VAL A 369 26.42 -51.50 6.86
N ASN A 370 25.15 -51.84 7.05
CA ASN A 370 24.10 -51.56 6.08
C ASN A 370 22.79 -51.09 6.78
N VAL A 371 22.38 -49.86 6.49
CA VAL A 371 21.16 -49.25 7.05
C VAL A 371 19.90 -49.63 6.26
N SER A 372 19.98 -50.35 5.15
CA SER A 372 18.79 -50.90 4.48
C SER A 372 18.31 -52.21 5.12
N ASP A 373 19.26 -53.04 5.59
CA ASP A 373 18.98 -54.45 5.91
C ASP A 373 19.36 -54.87 7.33
N LYS A 374 20.32 -54.18 7.98
CA LYS A 374 20.93 -54.66 9.24
C LYS A 374 20.82 -53.68 10.40
N PHE A 375 21.04 -52.39 10.17
CA PHE A 375 21.06 -51.36 11.20
C PHE A 375 19.94 -50.35 11.00
N THR A 376 19.43 -49.78 12.09
CA THR A 376 18.39 -48.75 12.05
C THR A 376 18.92 -47.42 12.58
N VAL A 377 18.55 -46.32 11.94
CA VAL A 377 18.89 -44.97 12.34
C VAL A 377 17.62 -44.14 12.51
N VAL A 378 17.50 -43.48 13.66
CA VAL A 378 16.38 -42.61 14.01
C VAL A 378 16.88 -41.18 14.09
N LEU A 379 16.35 -40.31 13.24
CA LEU A 379 16.71 -38.90 13.11
C LEU A 379 15.55 -38.05 13.60
N ILE A 380 15.78 -37.22 14.61
CA ILE A 380 14.74 -36.36 15.20
C ILE A 380 15.30 -34.95 15.39
N ASN A 381 14.51 -33.93 15.05
CA ASN A 381 14.83 -32.57 15.44
C ASN A 381 13.63 -31.80 15.99
N GLY A 382 13.91 -30.67 16.65
CA GLY A 382 12.94 -29.75 17.25
C GLY A 382 12.86 -29.87 18.76
N ASP A 383 12.23 -28.87 19.38
CA ASP A 383 12.00 -28.77 20.82
C ASP A 383 10.70 -27.98 21.12
N TYR A 384 10.09 -28.23 22.27
CA TYR A 384 8.88 -27.57 22.75
C TYR A 384 9.06 -26.05 22.90
N LYS A 385 10.25 -25.57 23.29
CA LYS A 385 10.50 -24.14 23.56
C LYS A 385 10.39 -23.27 22.32
N SER A 386 10.65 -23.86 21.15
CA SER A 386 10.63 -23.14 19.89
C SER A 386 9.21 -22.76 19.43
N GLY A 387 8.18 -23.41 19.97
CA GLY A 387 6.79 -23.30 19.51
C GLY A 387 6.54 -23.92 18.13
N ASN A 388 7.58 -24.39 17.45
CA ASN A 388 7.53 -25.08 16.17
C ASN A 388 7.79 -26.58 16.40
N GLY A 389 7.20 -27.45 15.57
CA GLY A 389 7.57 -28.87 15.55
C GLY A 389 8.83 -29.12 14.72
N GLY A 390 9.12 -30.38 14.46
CA GLY A 390 10.30 -30.78 13.70
C GLY A 390 10.05 -31.94 12.74
N MET A 391 11.12 -32.62 12.36
CA MET A 391 11.15 -33.76 11.47
C MET A 391 11.53 -35.00 12.26
N VAL A 392 10.84 -36.10 11.96
CA VAL A 392 11.24 -37.44 12.38
C VAL A 392 11.49 -38.25 11.12
N LYS A 393 12.65 -38.89 11.03
CA LYS A 393 13.01 -39.78 9.93
C LYS A 393 13.63 -41.05 10.47
N ILE A 394 13.16 -42.19 10.01
CA ILE A 394 13.64 -43.51 10.44
C ILE A 394 14.10 -44.26 9.20
N LEU A 395 15.27 -44.88 9.26
CA LEU A 395 15.88 -45.62 8.17
C LEU A 395 16.41 -46.95 8.72
N GLY A 396 15.92 -48.09 8.24
CA GLY A 396 16.41 -49.41 8.62
C GLY A 396 15.32 -50.45 8.90
N PRO A 397 15.72 -51.71 9.14
CA PRO A 397 14.81 -52.85 9.24
C PRO A 397 13.82 -52.75 10.40
N GLN A 398 14.15 -52.01 11.47
CA GLN A 398 13.25 -51.79 12.63
C GLN A 398 12.38 -50.54 12.49
N ALA A 399 12.31 -49.93 11.30
CA ALA A 399 11.59 -48.68 11.11
C ALA A 399 10.10 -48.75 11.51
N ASP A 400 9.41 -49.85 11.19
CA ASP A 400 7.99 -50.02 11.51
C ASP A 400 7.74 -50.16 13.02
N GLU A 401 8.62 -50.88 13.73
CA GLU A 401 8.55 -51.07 15.19
C GLU A 401 8.76 -49.74 15.93
N VAL A 402 9.85 -49.03 15.60
CA VAL A 402 10.15 -47.71 16.17
C VAL A 402 9.03 -46.72 15.84
N LEU A 403 8.52 -46.73 14.60
CA LEU A 403 7.44 -45.84 14.19
C LEU A 403 6.15 -46.07 14.99
N SER A 404 5.82 -47.33 15.28
CA SER A 404 4.63 -47.69 16.05
C SER A 404 4.65 -47.06 17.45
N GLU A 405 5.78 -47.13 18.15
CA GLU A 405 5.93 -46.50 19.46
C GLU A 405 6.03 -44.98 19.36
N LEU A 406 6.81 -44.43 18.41
CA LEU A 406 6.91 -42.98 18.23
C LEU A 406 5.56 -42.32 17.92
N LYS A 407 4.63 -43.00 17.23
CA LYS A 407 3.26 -42.49 17.01
C LYS A 407 2.41 -42.44 18.28
N LYS A 408 2.69 -43.30 19.28
CA LYS A 408 2.02 -43.24 20.59
C LYS A 408 2.56 -42.08 21.41
N LEU A 409 3.87 -41.84 21.33
CA LEU A 409 4.55 -40.77 22.05
C LEU A 409 4.31 -39.40 21.41
N ILE A 410 4.24 -39.32 20.07
CA ILE A 410 4.05 -38.08 19.29
C ILE A 410 2.78 -38.18 18.44
N THR A 411 1.65 -37.84 19.05
CA THR A 411 0.32 -38.07 18.45
C THR A 411 0.02 -37.17 17.23
N ASN A 412 0.72 -36.04 17.11
CA ASN A 412 0.54 -35.08 16.01
C ASN A 412 1.58 -35.24 14.88
N MET A 413 2.37 -36.33 14.92
CA MET A 413 3.33 -36.68 13.88
C MET A 413 2.61 -37.18 12.62
N LYS A 414 2.82 -36.50 11.49
CA LYS A 414 2.24 -36.88 10.19
C LYS A 414 3.35 -37.13 9.18
N GLY A 415 3.30 -38.27 8.50
CA GLY A 415 4.36 -38.66 7.59
C GLY A 415 4.02 -39.90 6.77
N GLY A 416 4.92 -40.25 5.87
CA GLY A 416 4.79 -41.40 4.99
C GLY A 416 6.13 -42.13 4.83
N GLY A 417 6.04 -43.40 4.49
CA GLY A 417 7.18 -44.30 4.38
C GLY A 417 6.75 -45.64 3.77
N LYS A 418 7.72 -46.44 3.33
CA LYS A 418 7.51 -47.81 2.87
C LYS A 418 8.68 -48.68 3.34
N GLY A 419 8.36 -49.81 3.97
CA GLY A 419 9.36 -50.76 4.47
C GLY A 419 10.36 -50.09 5.42
N ALA A 420 11.66 -50.26 5.15
CA ALA A 420 12.77 -49.77 5.97
C ALA A 420 12.98 -48.23 5.95
N SER A 421 11.97 -47.42 5.64
CA SER A 421 12.10 -45.96 5.63
C SER A 421 10.79 -45.25 5.95
N PHE A 422 10.85 -44.30 6.88
CA PHE A 422 9.77 -43.37 7.21
C PHE A 422 10.28 -41.94 7.30
N GLN A 423 9.49 -40.97 6.84
CA GLN A 423 9.73 -39.55 7.08
C GLN A 423 8.42 -38.84 7.44
N GLY A 424 8.45 -38.09 8.53
CA GLY A 424 7.30 -37.35 9.04
C GLY A 424 7.67 -35.99 9.61
N LYS A 425 6.65 -35.15 9.72
CA LYS A 425 6.70 -33.84 10.35
C LYS A 425 5.86 -33.87 11.61
N VAL A 426 6.45 -33.40 12.69
CA VAL A 426 5.79 -33.07 13.95
C VAL A 426 5.32 -31.63 13.83
N THR A 427 4.06 -31.37 14.17
CA THR A 427 3.50 -30.00 14.03
C THR A 427 4.01 -29.10 15.15
N LYS A 428 4.10 -29.66 16.37
CA LYS A 428 4.58 -29.01 17.59
C LYS A 428 4.93 -30.09 18.61
N TYR A 429 5.94 -29.88 19.43
CA TYR A 429 6.20 -30.75 20.59
C TYR A 429 5.51 -30.21 21.85
N GLU A 430 4.91 -31.10 22.64
CA GLU A 430 4.41 -30.78 23.97
C GLU A 430 5.53 -30.89 25.03
N LYS A 431 5.36 -30.21 26.17
CA LYS A 431 6.37 -30.18 27.24
C LYS A 431 6.61 -31.60 27.78
N GLY A 432 7.86 -32.08 27.76
CA GLY A 432 8.21 -33.43 28.22
C GLY A 432 8.10 -34.51 27.14
N GLU A 433 7.53 -34.20 25.97
CA GLU A 433 7.30 -35.18 24.90
C GLU A 433 8.62 -35.60 24.25
N VAL A 434 9.51 -34.64 23.94
CA VAL A 434 10.83 -34.91 23.36
C VAL A 434 11.68 -35.72 24.33
N GLU A 435 11.71 -35.35 25.61
CA GLU A 435 12.48 -36.07 26.63
C GLU A 435 11.99 -37.52 26.80
N THR A 436 10.69 -37.76 26.68
CA THR A 436 10.10 -39.10 26.71
C THR A 436 10.51 -39.91 25.50
N VAL A 437 10.50 -39.30 24.31
CA VAL A 437 10.94 -39.92 23.05
C VAL A 437 12.42 -40.28 23.11
N LEU A 438 13.28 -39.36 23.55
CA LEU A 438 14.73 -39.60 23.66
C LEU A 438 15.03 -40.71 24.65
N ARG A 439 14.34 -40.76 25.80
CA ARG A 439 14.51 -41.84 26.78
C ARG A 439 14.13 -43.21 26.22
N TYR A 440 13.06 -43.28 25.43
CA TYR A 440 12.67 -44.52 24.75
C TYR A 440 13.74 -44.96 23.75
N LEU A 441 14.27 -44.04 22.95
CA LEU A 441 15.29 -44.33 21.95
C LEU A 441 16.64 -44.70 22.58
N GLU A 442 17.01 -44.09 23.70
CA GLU A 442 18.20 -44.47 24.47
C GLU A 442 18.12 -45.91 25.00
N LEU A 443 16.94 -46.36 25.44
CA LEU A 443 16.75 -47.75 25.88
C LEU A 443 16.90 -48.73 24.72
N LEU A 444 16.38 -48.38 23.54
CA LEU A 444 16.53 -49.18 22.33
C LEU A 444 17.97 -49.28 21.81
N GLU A 445 18.82 -48.28 22.06
CA GLU A 445 20.24 -48.35 21.70
C GLU A 445 21.05 -49.31 22.59
N LEU A 446 20.53 -49.64 23.77
CA LEU A 446 21.20 -50.50 24.75
C LEU A 446 20.84 -51.99 24.60
N GLU A 447 19.79 -52.30 23.82
CA GLU A 447 19.36 -53.65 23.43
C GLU A 447 20.09 -54.13 22.18
#